data_AF-A0A1B6FT68-F1
#
_entry.id   AF-A0A1B6FT68-F1
#
_cell.length_a   1.000
_cell.length_b   1.000
_cell.length_c   1.000
_cell.angle_alpha   90.00
_cell.angle_beta   90.00
_cell.angle_gamma   90.00
#
_symmetry.space_group_name_H-M   'P 1'
#
loop_
_entity.id
_entity.type
_entity.pdbx_description
1 polymer ?
#
loop_
_entity_poly.entity_id
_entity_poly.type
_entity_poly.pdbx_seq_one_letter_code
_entity_poly.pdbx_strand_id
1 'polypeptide(L)'
;PEEVTSLAITATAEVFAETKCQHVLKLSNVQVEGPDSQQYNGLSADCAKPVKFSYSDGKLAGLCAQADDEGTSLNIKRAVISLLSSVKNQDGNSGSATENDIFGICPTEFIISHQGTEVIIQKSKNLNRCALREEFNFPFPTT
;
A
#
# COMPACT_ATOMS: atom_id res chain seq x y z
N PRO A 1 11.33 -20.44 22.62
CA PRO A 1 10.20 -20.09 21.74
C PRO A 1 10.18 -18.57 21.55
N GLU A 2 10.40 -18.09 20.32
CA GLU A 2 10.18 -16.67 20.02
C GLU A 2 8.68 -16.40 20.13
N GLU A 3 8.25 -15.67 21.16
CA GLU A 3 6.91 -15.09 21.21
C GLU A 3 6.81 -14.04 20.12
N VAL A 4 6.30 -14.44 18.95
CA VAL A 4 6.01 -13.51 17.87
C VAL A 4 4.63 -12.91 18.15
N THR A 5 4.60 -11.72 18.73
CA THR A 5 3.38 -10.92 18.75
C THR A 5 3.04 -10.50 17.32
N SER A 6 1.97 -11.04 16.76
CA SER A 6 1.50 -10.72 15.41
C SER A 6 0.16 -9.98 15.46
N LEU A 7 -0.08 -9.15 14.45
CA LEU A 7 -1.34 -8.45 14.24
C LEU A 7 -1.75 -8.65 12.78
N ALA A 8 -2.99 -9.10 12.57
CA ALA A 8 -3.58 -9.34 11.27
C ALA A 8 -4.72 -8.33 11.04
N ILE A 9 -4.76 -7.76 9.84
CA ILE A 9 -5.84 -6.88 9.40
C ILE A 9 -6.49 -7.49 8.18
N THR A 10 -7.78 -7.77 8.26
CA THR A 10 -8.59 -8.29 7.15
C THR A 10 -9.62 -7.23 6.75
N ALA A 11 -9.76 -6.97 5.45
CA ALA A 11 -10.71 -6.00 4.92
C ALA A 11 -11.09 -6.32 3.47
N THR A 12 -12.21 -5.77 3.02
CA THR A 12 -12.59 -5.73 1.60
C THR A 12 -12.17 -4.39 1.01
N ALA A 13 -11.35 -4.43 -0.05
CA ALA A 13 -10.92 -3.23 -0.77
C ALA A 13 -11.75 -3.06 -2.05
N GLU A 14 -12.51 -1.96 -2.12
CA GLU A 14 -13.31 -1.59 -3.29
C GLU A 14 -12.64 -0.42 -4.02
N VAL A 15 -12.36 -0.60 -5.31
CA VAL A 15 -11.73 0.42 -6.16
C VAL A 15 -12.68 0.86 -7.26
N PHE A 16 -12.97 2.15 -7.30
CA PHE A 16 -13.84 2.76 -8.30
C PHE A 16 -13.00 3.62 -9.25
N ALA A 17 -13.24 3.50 -10.56
CA ALA A 17 -12.63 4.38 -11.56
C ALA A 17 -13.56 5.57 -11.85
N GLU A 18 -13.02 6.78 -11.72
CA GLU A 18 -13.67 8.04 -12.10
C GLU A 18 -13.07 8.59 -13.41
N THR A 19 -13.60 9.72 -13.89
CA THR A 19 -13.06 10.39 -15.08
C THR A 19 -11.63 10.91 -14.85
N LYS A 20 -10.85 11.13 -15.92
CA LYS A 20 -9.50 11.72 -15.87
C LYS A 20 -8.48 10.92 -15.05
N CYS A 21 -8.51 9.59 -15.11
CA CYS A 21 -7.57 8.69 -14.42
C CYS A 21 -7.56 8.87 -12.88
N GLN A 22 -8.70 9.31 -12.33
CA GLN A 22 -8.93 9.37 -10.90
C GLN A 22 -9.56 8.07 -10.43
N HIS A 23 -9.18 7.63 -9.24
CA HIS A 23 -9.69 6.44 -8.60
C HIS A 23 -10.10 6.74 -7.17
N VAL A 24 -11.01 5.95 -6.65
CA VAL A 24 -11.44 5.99 -5.25
C VAL A 24 -11.22 4.62 -4.63
N LEU A 25 -10.51 4.58 -3.51
CA LEU A 25 -10.41 3.39 -2.67
C LEU A 25 -11.32 3.55 -1.47
N LYS A 26 -12.11 2.51 -1.18
CA LYS A 26 -12.87 2.36 0.06
C LYS A 26 -12.55 1.01 0.68
N LEU A 27 -12.27 1.00 1.99
CA LEU A 27 -12.11 -0.23 2.75
C LEU A 27 -13.39 -0.49 3.55
N SER A 28 -13.88 -1.72 3.53
CA SER A 28 -15.03 -2.15 4.31
C SER A 28 -14.74 -3.46 5.05
N ASN A 29 -15.59 -3.82 6.02
CA ASN A 29 -15.44 -5.04 6.82
C ASN A 29 -14.05 -5.18 7.46
N VAL A 30 -13.49 -4.07 7.96
CA VAL A 30 -12.17 -4.06 8.57
C VAL A 30 -12.21 -4.77 9.93
N GLN A 31 -11.39 -5.81 10.06
CA GLN A 31 -11.21 -6.59 11.28
C GLN A 31 -9.74 -6.59 11.65
N VAL A 32 -9.44 -6.37 12.93
CA VAL A 32 -8.09 -6.40 13.47
C VAL A 32 -8.02 -7.50 14.52
N GLU A 33 -7.13 -8.46 14.30
CA GLU A 33 -6.91 -9.62 15.15
C GLU A 33 -5.47 -9.62 15.64
N GLY A 34 -5.27 -9.66 16.95
CA GLY A 34 -3.95 -9.83 17.56
C GLY A 34 -3.68 -11.28 17.95
N PRO A 35 -2.69 -11.51 18.84
CA PRO A 35 -2.42 -12.84 19.37
C PRO A 35 -3.66 -13.45 20.03
N ASP A 36 -3.79 -14.78 19.98
CA ASP A 36 -4.89 -15.54 20.57
C ASP A 36 -6.29 -15.11 20.10
N SER A 37 -6.39 -14.63 18.85
CA SER A 37 -7.64 -14.16 18.24
C SER A 37 -8.30 -12.99 18.98
N GLN A 38 -7.52 -12.21 19.73
CA GLN A 38 -8.02 -11.01 20.38
C GLN A 38 -8.45 -9.97 19.34
N GLN A 39 -9.71 -9.54 19.40
CA GLN A 39 -10.24 -8.53 18.49
C GLN A 39 -9.96 -7.11 18.99
N TYR A 40 -9.52 -6.26 18.06
CA TYR A 40 -9.28 -4.83 18.31
C TYR A 40 -10.26 -3.99 17.48
N ASN A 41 -10.91 -3.04 18.16
CA ASN A 41 -11.86 -2.11 17.57
C ASN A 41 -11.24 -0.71 17.43
N GLY A 42 -11.87 0.15 16.63
CA GLY A 42 -11.49 1.57 16.51
C GLY A 42 -11.00 1.98 15.13
N LEU A 43 -10.46 1.04 14.34
CA LEU A 43 -9.93 1.34 13.01
C LEU A 43 -11.00 1.35 11.91
N SER A 44 -12.13 0.66 12.13
CA SER A 44 -13.13 0.41 11.09
C SER A 44 -13.80 1.68 10.56
N ALA A 45 -14.11 2.64 11.43
CA ALA A 45 -14.76 3.90 11.04
C ALA A 45 -13.85 4.75 10.14
N ASP A 46 -12.57 4.91 10.50
CA ASP A 46 -11.63 5.71 9.73
C ASP A 46 -11.25 5.05 8.40
N CYS A 47 -11.10 3.72 8.39
CA CYS A 47 -10.85 2.96 7.16
C CYS A 47 -12.03 2.99 6.18
N ALA A 48 -13.26 3.17 6.68
CA ALA A 48 -14.44 3.31 5.85
C ALA A 48 -14.51 4.66 5.09
N LYS A 49 -13.75 5.68 5.53
CA LYS A 49 -13.65 6.95 4.80
C LYS A 49 -12.94 6.72 3.45
N PRO A 50 -13.55 7.09 2.31
CA PRO A 50 -12.94 6.87 1.00
C PRO A 50 -11.75 7.80 0.78
N VAL A 51 -10.76 7.35 0.01
CA VAL A 51 -9.63 8.18 -0.42
C VAL A 51 -9.52 8.23 -1.93
N LYS A 52 -9.27 9.42 -2.48
CA LYS A 52 -9.02 9.59 -3.91
C LYS A 52 -7.54 9.44 -4.22
N PHE A 53 -7.22 8.80 -5.33
CA PHE A 53 -5.86 8.64 -5.80
C PHE A 53 -5.81 8.62 -7.33
N SER A 54 -4.62 8.79 -7.90
CA SER A 54 -4.43 8.78 -9.35
C SER A 54 -3.15 8.06 -9.72
N TYR A 55 -3.17 7.35 -10.84
CA TYR A 55 -1.99 6.77 -11.47
C TYR A 55 -1.57 7.56 -12.70
N SER A 56 -0.26 7.68 -12.90
CA SER A 56 0.35 8.12 -14.14
C SER A 56 1.34 7.05 -14.59
N ASP A 57 1.14 6.49 -15.78
CA ASP A 57 1.95 5.40 -16.33
C ASP A 57 2.15 4.20 -15.38
N GLY A 58 1.08 3.82 -14.65
CA GLY A 58 1.08 2.70 -13.70
C GLY A 58 1.70 3.02 -12.34
N LYS A 59 2.22 4.24 -12.14
CA LYS A 59 2.83 4.70 -10.88
C LYS A 59 1.92 5.67 -10.13
N LEU A 60 1.92 5.58 -8.80
CA LEU A 60 1.12 6.47 -7.96
C LEU A 60 1.58 7.92 -8.18
N ALA A 61 0.67 8.76 -8.67
CA ALA A 61 0.95 10.17 -8.95
C ALA A 61 0.50 11.08 -7.80
N GLY A 62 -0.55 10.71 -7.07
CA GLY A 62 -1.07 11.50 -5.97
C GLY A 62 -2.18 10.79 -5.20
N LEU A 63 -2.35 11.21 -3.94
CA LEU A 63 -3.39 10.76 -3.03
C LEU A 63 -3.96 11.99 -2.31
N CYS A 64 -5.28 12.07 -2.22
CA CYS A 64 -5.99 13.19 -1.60
C CYS A 64 -6.52 12.77 -0.23
N ALA A 65 -5.76 13.07 0.82
CA ALA A 65 -6.21 12.93 2.21
C ALA A 65 -6.94 14.20 2.68
N GLN A 66 -7.90 14.03 3.58
CA GLN A 66 -8.59 15.11 4.29
C GLN A 66 -7.88 15.44 5.60
N ALA A 67 -8.13 16.63 6.14
CA ALA A 67 -7.48 17.09 7.38
C ALA A 67 -7.87 16.27 8.62
N ASP A 68 -9.03 15.61 8.58
CA ASP A 68 -9.57 14.76 9.63
C ASP A 68 -9.35 13.25 9.35
N ASP A 69 -8.56 12.90 8.34
CA ASP A 69 -8.17 11.51 8.11
C ASP A 69 -7.09 11.09 9.12
N GLU A 70 -7.30 9.94 9.74
CA GLU A 70 -6.38 9.37 10.73
C GLU A 70 -5.17 8.70 10.05
N GLY A 71 -3.99 8.90 10.63
CA GLY A 71 -2.71 8.49 10.02
C GLY A 71 -2.59 6.99 9.80
N THR A 72 -3.02 6.17 10.76
CA THR A 72 -2.99 4.70 10.65
C THR A 72 -3.87 4.22 9.50
N SER A 73 -5.10 4.74 9.41
CA SER A 73 -6.06 4.45 8.35
C SER A 73 -5.53 4.85 6.97
N LEU A 74 -4.94 6.05 6.85
CA LEU A 74 -4.30 6.49 5.62
C LEU A 74 -3.14 5.59 5.22
N ASN A 75 -2.31 5.16 6.17
CA ASN A 75 -1.18 4.28 5.89
C ASN A 75 -1.62 2.88 5.41
N ILE A 76 -2.72 2.36 5.95
CA ILE A 76 -3.32 1.11 5.45
C ILE A 76 -3.85 1.30 4.02
N LYS A 77 -4.58 2.39 3.75
CA LYS A 77 -5.06 2.70 2.39
C LYS A 77 -3.90 2.87 1.41
N ARG A 78 -2.83 3.56 1.81
CA ARG A 78 -1.59 3.73 1.03
C ARG A 78 -0.93 2.39 0.73
N ALA A 79 -0.86 1.47 1.71
CA ALA A 79 -0.32 0.14 1.49
C ALA A 79 -1.12 -0.63 0.43
N VAL A 80 -2.46 -0.60 0.51
CA VAL A 80 -3.33 -1.23 -0.51
C VAL A 80 -3.13 -0.59 -1.89
N ILE A 81 -3.11 0.74 -1.99
CA ILE A 81 -2.87 1.47 -3.24
C ILE A 81 -1.48 1.18 -3.82
N SER A 82 -0.49 0.98 -2.96
CA SER A 82 0.88 0.64 -3.38
C SER A 82 0.92 -0.69 -4.14
N LEU A 83 0.16 -1.69 -3.69
CA LEU A 83 0.07 -3.01 -4.34
C LEU A 83 -0.55 -2.96 -5.73
N LEU A 84 -1.44 -1.99 -5.98
CA LEU A 84 -2.10 -1.80 -7.27
C LEU A 84 -1.20 -1.10 -8.30
N SER A 85 -0.04 -0.57 -7.88
CA SER A 85 0.92 0.06 -8.79
C SER A 85 1.55 -1.00 -9.70
N SER A 86 1.64 -0.71 -11.00
CA SER A 86 2.22 -1.60 -12.00
C SER A 86 3.45 -0.97 -12.64
N VAL A 87 4.33 -1.81 -13.19
CA VAL A 87 5.43 -1.35 -14.05
C VAL A 87 4.94 -1.44 -15.49
N LYS A 88 5.01 -0.33 -16.21
CA LYS A 88 4.74 -0.32 -17.65
C LYS A 88 5.95 -0.95 -18.35
N ASN A 89 5.70 -1.86 -19.29
CA ASN A 89 6.72 -2.51 -20.11
C ASN A 89 7.77 -1.50 -20.59
N GLN A 90 8.96 -1.57 -20.02
CA GLN A 90 10.16 -1.00 -20.61
C GLN A 90 10.73 -2.14 -21.45
N ASP A 91 10.71 -1.99 -22.77
CA ASP A 91 11.18 -2.94 -23.80
C ASP A 91 12.00 -4.14 -23.26
N GLY A 92 11.30 -5.21 -22.82
CA GLY A 92 11.95 -6.38 -22.22
C GLY A 92 11.10 -7.11 -21.16
N ASN A 93 11.55 -8.32 -20.80
CA ASN A 93 10.92 -9.18 -19.79
C ASN A 93 11.48 -8.96 -18.38
N SER A 94 12.41 -8.03 -18.21
CA SER A 94 12.96 -7.64 -16.92
C SER A 94 13.53 -6.22 -16.97
N GLY A 95 13.65 -5.59 -15.82
CA GLY A 95 14.20 -4.25 -15.75
C GLY A 95 14.28 -3.71 -14.34
N SER A 96 14.61 -2.42 -14.25
CA SER A 96 14.62 -1.67 -13.00
C SER A 96 13.82 -0.39 -13.16
N ALA A 97 13.11 0.00 -12.12
CA ALA A 97 12.35 1.23 -12.07
C ALA A 97 12.43 1.84 -10.66
N THR A 98 12.14 3.12 -10.58
CA THR A 98 11.83 3.77 -9.31
C THR A 98 10.32 3.77 -9.09
N GLU A 99 9.89 3.29 -7.93
CA GLU A 99 8.49 3.31 -7.49
C GLU A 99 8.34 4.18 -6.25
N ASN A 100 7.20 4.86 -6.15
CA ASN A 100 6.81 5.62 -4.98
C ASN A 100 5.62 4.92 -4.31
N ASP A 101 5.80 4.47 -3.08
CA ASP A 101 4.83 3.69 -2.31
C ASP A 101 4.89 4.02 -0.80
N ILE A 102 4.23 3.21 0.02
CA ILE A 102 4.20 3.36 1.49
C ILE A 102 5.60 3.35 2.16
N PHE A 103 6.62 2.76 1.51
CA PHE A 103 8.00 2.76 2.01
C PHE A 103 8.81 3.97 1.50
N GLY A 104 8.21 4.83 0.69
CA GLY A 104 8.85 6.00 0.07
C GLY A 104 9.22 5.74 -1.40
N ILE A 105 10.31 6.37 -1.84
CA ILE A 105 10.80 6.27 -3.22
C ILE A 105 11.90 5.21 -3.29
N CYS A 106 11.57 4.04 -3.81
CA CYS A 106 12.43 2.87 -3.75
C CYS A 106 12.89 2.40 -5.14
N PRO A 107 14.15 1.96 -5.29
CA PRO A 107 14.56 1.19 -6.46
C PRO A 107 13.90 -0.19 -6.41
N THR A 108 13.20 -0.53 -7.50
CA THR A 108 12.49 -1.79 -7.69
C THR A 108 13.02 -2.49 -8.94
N GLU A 109 13.43 -3.74 -8.79
CA GLU A 109 13.69 -4.65 -9.89
C GLU A 109 12.42 -5.43 -10.22
N PHE A 110 12.19 -5.72 -11.50
CA PHE A 110 11.02 -6.48 -11.92
C PHE A 110 11.34 -7.51 -12.98
N ILE A 111 10.57 -8.60 -12.98
CA ILE A 111 10.57 -9.67 -13.98
C ILE A 111 9.13 -9.87 -14.43
N ILE A 112 8.93 -9.94 -15.74
CA ILE A 112 7.65 -10.13 -16.40
C ILE A 112 7.67 -11.50 -17.09
N SER A 113 6.69 -12.32 -16.76
CA SER A 113 6.49 -13.63 -17.39
C SER A 113 5.06 -13.76 -17.89
N HIS A 114 4.89 -14.48 -18.98
CA HIS A 114 3.60 -14.72 -19.61
C HIS A 114 3.20 -16.18 -19.40
N GLN A 115 2.02 -16.40 -18.83
CA GLN A 115 1.43 -17.74 -18.67
C GLN A 115 0.09 -17.77 -19.40
N GLY A 116 0.12 -18.19 -20.67
CA GLY A 116 -1.05 -18.10 -21.54
C GLY A 116 -1.48 -16.65 -21.76
N THR A 117 -2.69 -16.30 -21.28
CA THR A 117 -3.23 -14.93 -21.32
C THR A 117 -2.87 -14.10 -20.08
N GLU A 118 -2.27 -14.72 -19.07
CA GLU A 118 -1.89 -14.05 -17.82
C GLU A 118 -0.50 -13.43 -17.94
N VAL A 119 -0.35 -12.24 -17.34
CA VAL A 119 0.94 -11.56 -17.19
C VAL A 119 1.28 -11.53 -15.71
N ILE A 120 2.37 -12.19 -15.34
CA ILE A 120 2.86 -12.25 -13.96
C ILE A 120 4.06 -11.31 -13.87
N ILE A 121 3.93 -10.31 -12.99
CA ILE A 121 4.97 -9.33 -12.69
C ILE A 121 5.49 -9.60 -11.28
N GLN A 122 6.72 -10.08 -11.18
CA GLN A 122 7.42 -10.21 -9.91
C GLN A 122 8.26 -8.95 -9.67
N LYS A 123 8.09 -8.32 -8.50
CA LYS A 123 8.82 -7.11 -8.10
C LYS A 123 9.66 -7.38 -6.86
N SER A 124 10.88 -6.88 -6.85
CA SER A 124 11.80 -6.93 -5.70
C SER A 124 12.27 -5.52 -5.38
N LYS A 125 12.19 -5.13 -4.11
CA LYS A 125 12.47 -3.76 -3.66
C LYS A 125 13.58 -3.76 -2.62
N ASN A 126 14.59 -2.94 -2.84
CA ASN A 126 15.67 -2.78 -1.87
C ASN A 126 15.32 -1.67 -0.87
N LEU A 127 14.75 -2.05 0.28
CA LEU A 127 14.29 -1.12 1.31
C LEU A 127 15.43 -0.27 1.91
N ASN A 128 16.67 -0.76 1.88
CA ASN A 128 17.84 -0.01 2.37
C ASN A 128 18.25 1.15 1.45
N ARG A 129 17.65 1.25 0.26
CA ARG A 129 17.96 2.27 -0.75
C ARG A 129 16.75 3.16 -1.06
N CYS A 130 15.69 3.08 -0.26
CA CYS A 130 14.55 3.98 -0.39
C CYS A 130 14.90 5.38 0.09
N ALA A 131 14.56 6.39 -0.71
CA ALA A 131 14.59 7.80 -0.32
C ALA A 131 13.22 8.24 0.20
N LEU A 132 13.18 9.32 0.97
CA LEU A 132 11.94 9.87 1.55
C LEU A 132 11.11 8.81 2.28
N ARG A 133 11.78 7.85 2.92
CA ARG A 133 11.12 6.92 3.83
C ARG A 133 10.44 7.76 4.91
N GLU A 134 9.17 7.50 5.22
CA GLU A 134 8.54 8.14 6.38
C GLU A 134 9.42 7.82 7.60
N GLU A 135 10.09 8.85 8.14
CA GLU A 135 10.81 8.71 9.39
C GLU A 135 9.75 8.55 10.47
N PHE A 136 9.58 7.31 10.95
CA PHE A 136 8.88 7.05 12.19
C PHE A 136 9.71 7.64 13.32
N ASN A 137 9.53 8.92 13.62
CA ASN A 137 9.90 9.44 14.92
C ASN A 137 8.91 8.84 15.93
N PHE A 138 9.14 7.60 16.35
CA PHE A 138 8.50 7.05 17.52
C PHE A 138 9.06 7.81 18.72
N PRO A 139 8.29 8.66 19.42
CA PRO A 139 8.63 8.96 20.79
C PRO A 139 8.46 7.64 21.53
N PHE A 140 9.55 6.89 21.70
CA PHE A 140 9.57 5.84 22.71
C PHE A 140 9.20 6.53 24.03
N PRO A 141 8.09 6.18 24.70
CA PRO A 141 7.87 6.63 26.05
C PRO A 141 9.01 6.05 26.88
N THR A 142 9.97 6.90 27.24
CA THR A 142 10.97 6.57 28.24
C THR A 142 10.23 6.58 29.57
N THR A 143 9.98 5.36 30.08
CA THR A 143 9.62 4.99 31.46
C THR A 143 8.55 5.79 32.18
#